data_AF-A0A923UMV2-F1
#
_entry.id   AF-A0A923UMV2-F1
#
_cell.length_a   1.000
_cell.length_b   1.000
_cell.length_c   1.000
_cell.angle_alpha   90.00
_cell.angle_beta   90.00
_cell.angle_gamma   90.00
#
_symmetry.space_group_name_H-M   'P 1'
#
loop_
_entity.id
_entity.type
_entity.pdbx_description
1 polymer ?
#
loop_
_entity_poly.entity_id
_entity_poly.type
_entity_poly.pdbx_seq_one_letter_code
_entity_poly.pdbx_strand_id
1 'polypeptide(L)'
;MIYETINQFVKTAKTSRSSVYRFYKKNDGLWEETKMKSNKRMIPQSHAKYFDSDLLFDELQTSILEIKSLRRLIDCLADKETLPATFWNLDWSFFVTVAYRAERNKKSCFRMMTAMFDEINTKYGDSTDLRMFFTTEPFANRKGYHNHFVIYIENRQLQTQIMQDIEKFFEYDRVDSSIYDKYKAGLFYITKDGLENEDWYFDCNLNTAV
;
A
#
# COMPACT_ATOMS: atom_id res chain seq x y z
N MET A 1 18.07 -7.80 17.38
CA MET A 1 17.01 -8.64 17.96
C MET A 1 17.28 -8.83 19.45
N ILE A 2 16.32 -8.50 20.32
CA ILE A 2 16.47 -8.54 21.78
C ILE A 2 15.99 -9.90 22.29
N TYR A 3 16.74 -10.49 23.24
CA TYR A 3 16.44 -11.78 23.83
C TYR A 3 16.30 -11.69 25.35
N GLU A 4 15.33 -12.42 25.89
CA GLU A 4 14.98 -12.43 27.30
C GLU A 4 15.16 -13.83 27.91
N THR A 5 15.52 -13.90 29.18
CA THR A 5 15.42 -15.17 29.91
C THR A 5 13.95 -15.55 30.10
N ILE A 6 13.65 -16.84 30.29
CA ILE A 6 12.27 -17.31 30.54
C ILE A 6 11.57 -16.54 31.69
N ASN A 7 12.29 -16.10 32.73
CA ASN A 7 11.74 -15.30 33.83
C ASN A 7 11.29 -13.91 33.39
N GLN A 8 12.06 -13.27 32.51
CA GLN A 8 11.76 -11.94 31.99
C GLN A 8 10.63 -12.05 30.95
N PHE A 9 10.73 -13.02 30.04
CA PHE A 9 9.75 -13.23 28.99
C PHE A 9 8.33 -13.47 29.53
N VAL A 10 8.19 -14.30 30.58
CA VAL A 10 6.90 -14.55 31.25
C VAL A 10 6.25 -13.26 31.76
N LYS A 11 7.05 -12.29 32.22
CA LYS A 11 6.54 -10.96 32.63
C LYS A 11 6.14 -10.13 31.43
N THR A 12 6.98 -10.06 30.40
CA THR A 12 6.74 -9.31 29.16
C THR A 12 5.48 -9.81 28.44
N ALA A 13 5.37 -11.12 28.25
CA ALA A 13 4.27 -11.80 27.58
C ALA A 13 3.04 -12.04 28.48
N LYS A 14 3.07 -11.58 29.75
CA LYS A 14 1.99 -11.70 30.74
C LYS A 14 1.38 -13.12 30.81
N THR A 15 2.21 -14.15 30.76
CA THR A 15 1.78 -15.55 30.67
C THR A 15 2.57 -16.43 31.64
N SER A 16 2.21 -17.71 31.76
CA SER A 16 2.92 -18.65 32.64
C SER A 16 4.06 -19.38 31.94
N ARG A 17 5.08 -19.83 32.69
CA ARG A 17 6.17 -20.67 32.14
C ARG A 17 5.66 -21.90 31.40
N SER A 18 4.69 -22.60 31.98
CA SER A 18 4.14 -23.82 31.41
C SER A 18 3.42 -23.52 30.09
N SER A 19 2.72 -22.38 30.00
CA SER A 19 2.12 -21.89 28.74
C SER A 19 3.19 -21.65 27.68
N VAL A 20 4.31 -21.00 28.02
CA VAL A 20 5.43 -20.76 27.09
C VAL A 20 6.01 -22.06 26.56
N TYR A 21 6.34 -23.03 27.42
CA TYR A 21 6.88 -24.31 26.95
C TYR A 21 5.88 -25.12 26.14
N ARG A 22 4.59 -25.10 26.52
CA ARG A 22 3.53 -25.75 25.75
C ARG A 22 3.35 -25.12 24.37
N PHE A 23 3.48 -23.79 24.28
CA PHE A 23 3.45 -23.06 23.01
C PHE A 23 4.57 -23.54 22.08
N TYR A 24 5.82 -23.54 22.56
CA TYR A 24 6.95 -23.97 21.72
C TYR A 24 6.90 -25.45 21.34
N LYS A 25 6.42 -26.32 22.23
CA LYS A 25 6.21 -27.74 21.90
C LYS A 25 5.19 -27.97 20.78
N LYS A 26 4.28 -27.01 20.55
CA LYS A 26 3.31 -27.06 19.45
C LYS A 26 3.80 -26.35 18.19
N ASN A 27 4.85 -25.55 18.29
CA ASN A 27 5.33 -24.66 17.24
C ASN A 27 6.86 -24.83 17.12
N ASP A 28 7.29 -26.02 16.71
CA ASP A 28 8.70 -26.42 16.76
C ASP A 28 9.61 -25.49 15.95
N GLY A 29 9.14 -24.92 14.83
CA GLY A 29 9.90 -23.93 14.06
C GLY A 29 10.24 -22.66 14.84
N LEU A 30 9.34 -22.19 15.72
CA LEU A 30 9.61 -21.03 16.57
C LEU A 30 10.57 -21.37 17.72
N TRP A 31 10.71 -22.64 18.08
CA TRP A 31 11.68 -23.06 19.09
C TRP A 31 13.12 -22.91 18.58
N GLU A 32 13.34 -23.10 17.28
CA GLU A 32 14.65 -22.93 16.64
C GLU A 32 15.16 -21.49 16.69
N GLU A 33 14.26 -20.51 16.76
CA GLU A 33 14.60 -19.08 16.89
C GLU A 33 15.12 -18.72 18.29
N THR A 34 14.92 -19.60 19.28
CA THR A 34 15.45 -19.44 20.63
C THR A 34 16.93 -19.84 20.71
N LYS A 35 17.66 -19.25 21.66
CA LYS A 35 19.11 -19.50 21.80
C LYS A 35 19.47 -20.01 23.19
N MET A 36 20.56 -20.76 23.30
CA MET A 36 21.15 -21.12 24.59
C MET A 36 22.28 -20.14 24.91
N LYS A 37 22.25 -19.54 26.10
CA LYS A 37 23.34 -18.71 26.63
C LYS A 37 23.58 -19.06 28.09
N SER A 38 24.79 -19.53 28.42
CA SER A 38 25.18 -19.91 29.78
C SER A 38 24.18 -20.87 30.45
N ASN A 39 23.84 -21.97 29.76
CA ASN A 39 22.87 -22.99 30.16
C ASN A 39 21.43 -22.48 30.38
N LYS A 40 21.12 -21.24 29.96
CA LYS A 40 19.77 -20.68 30.01
C LYS A 40 19.22 -20.51 28.60
N ARG A 41 17.95 -20.87 28.44
CA ARG A 41 17.18 -20.61 27.21
C ARG A 41 16.84 -19.12 27.15
N MET A 42 17.18 -18.52 26.02
CA MET A 42 16.97 -17.12 25.66
C MET A 42 15.90 -17.06 24.58
N ILE A 43 14.82 -16.36 24.87
CA ILE A 43 13.61 -16.28 24.03
C ILE A 43 13.59 -14.91 23.34
N PRO A 44 13.34 -14.82 22.02
CA PRO A 44 13.17 -13.54 21.36
C PRO A 44 12.03 -12.74 22.00
N GLN A 45 12.26 -11.47 22.33
CA GLN A 45 11.23 -10.61 22.89
C GLN A 45 10.04 -10.45 21.92
N SER A 46 10.29 -10.52 20.61
CA SER A 46 9.27 -10.49 19.55
C SER A 46 8.22 -11.59 19.68
N HIS A 47 8.54 -12.72 20.35
CA HIS A 47 7.59 -13.81 20.52
C HIS A 47 6.50 -13.51 21.55
N ALA A 48 6.63 -12.42 22.32
CA ALA A 48 5.60 -12.01 23.27
C ALA A 48 4.23 -11.79 22.59
N LYS A 49 4.24 -11.36 21.32
CA LYS A 49 3.02 -11.16 20.53
C LYS A 49 2.15 -12.42 20.40
N TYR A 50 2.75 -13.62 20.42
CA TYR A 50 2.02 -14.88 20.30
C TYR A 50 1.20 -15.23 21.56
N PHE A 51 1.37 -14.47 22.64
CA PHE A 51 0.64 -14.63 23.89
C PHE A 51 -0.37 -13.50 24.13
N ASP A 52 -0.48 -12.56 23.20
CA ASP A 52 -1.45 -11.49 23.20
C ASP A 52 -2.59 -11.87 22.25
N SER A 53 -3.70 -12.35 22.81
CA SER A 53 -4.84 -12.84 22.01
C SER A 53 -5.51 -11.74 21.20
N ASP A 54 -5.54 -10.51 21.73
CA ASP A 54 -6.20 -9.39 21.09
C ASP A 54 -5.36 -8.93 19.89
N LEU A 55 -4.04 -8.79 20.09
CA LEU A 55 -3.11 -8.50 19.00
C LEU A 55 -3.16 -9.57 17.90
N LEU A 56 -3.17 -10.86 18.26
CA LEU A 56 -3.28 -11.94 17.28
C LEU A 56 -4.61 -11.92 16.54
N PHE A 57 -5.70 -11.58 17.22
CA PHE A 57 -7.01 -11.43 16.59
C PHE A 57 -7.00 -10.28 15.57
N ASP A 58 -6.42 -9.13 15.93
CA ASP A 58 -6.27 -7.98 15.04
C ASP A 58 -5.36 -8.29 13.83
N GLU A 59 -4.22 -8.98 14.04
CA GLU A 59 -3.36 -9.48 12.96
C GLU A 59 -4.12 -10.44 12.02
N LEU A 60 -4.95 -11.33 12.59
CA LEU A 60 -5.78 -12.25 11.81
C LEU A 60 -6.87 -11.52 11.02
N GLN A 61 -7.57 -10.54 11.61
CA GLN A 61 -8.56 -9.74 10.90
C GLN A 61 -7.93 -8.98 9.73
N THR A 62 -6.75 -8.41 9.94
CA THR A 62 -5.97 -7.74 8.88
C THR A 62 -5.64 -8.72 7.76
N SER A 63 -5.11 -9.89 8.10
CA SER A 63 -4.79 -10.95 7.12
C SER A 63 -6.03 -11.42 6.33
N ILE A 64 -7.19 -11.52 6.97
CA ILE A 64 -8.45 -11.88 6.32
C ILE A 64 -8.87 -10.81 5.30
N LEU A 65 -8.71 -9.52 5.64
CA LEU A 65 -9.01 -8.43 4.71
C LEU A 65 -8.07 -8.45 3.51
N GLU A 66 -6.78 -8.70 3.72
CA GLU A 66 -5.80 -8.85 2.63
C GLU A 66 -6.16 -10.02 1.72
N ILE A 67 -6.49 -11.19 2.27
CA ILE A 67 -6.91 -12.37 1.48
C ILE A 67 -8.18 -12.07 0.67
N LYS A 68 -9.16 -11.38 1.25
CA LYS A 68 -10.38 -10.97 0.52
C LYS A 68 -10.04 -10.05 -0.64
N SER A 69 -9.13 -9.09 -0.44
CA SER A 69 -8.65 -8.20 -1.48
C SER A 69 -7.94 -8.96 -2.61
N LEU A 70 -7.05 -9.89 -2.27
CA LEU A 70 -6.34 -10.73 -3.23
C LEU A 70 -7.28 -11.64 -4.03
N ARG A 71 -8.37 -12.14 -3.43
CA ARG A 71 -9.38 -12.91 -4.16
C ARG A 71 -10.09 -12.05 -5.21
N ARG A 72 -10.53 -10.84 -4.84
CA ARG A 72 -11.14 -9.90 -5.78
C ARG A 72 -10.19 -9.55 -6.92
N LEU A 73 -8.91 -9.35 -6.61
CA LEU A 73 -7.86 -9.17 -7.60
C LEU A 73 -7.81 -10.33 -8.59
N ILE A 74 -7.78 -11.57 -8.11
CA ILE A 74 -7.77 -12.76 -8.97
C ILE A 74 -9.04 -12.82 -9.85
N ASP A 75 -10.20 -12.55 -9.27
CA ASP A 75 -11.47 -12.54 -9.99
C ASP A 75 -11.47 -11.48 -11.12
N CYS A 76 -10.96 -10.28 -10.85
CA CYS A 76 -10.83 -9.22 -11.85
C CYS A 76 -9.80 -9.55 -12.95
N LEU A 77 -8.75 -10.30 -12.63
CA LEU A 77 -7.70 -10.71 -13.58
C LEU A 77 -8.04 -11.97 -14.37
N ALA A 78 -9.09 -12.70 -13.98
CA ALA A 78 -9.52 -13.91 -14.67
C ALA A 78 -9.94 -13.62 -16.13
N ASP A 79 -10.52 -12.44 -16.37
CA ASP A 79 -10.80 -11.94 -17.70
C ASP A 79 -9.71 -10.98 -18.18
N LYS A 80 -8.93 -11.45 -19.16
CA LYS A 80 -7.76 -10.75 -19.71
C LYS A 80 -8.13 -9.59 -20.64
N GLU A 81 -9.37 -9.53 -21.11
CA GLU A 81 -9.82 -8.47 -22.02
C GLU A 81 -10.38 -7.26 -21.27
N THR A 82 -10.28 -7.24 -19.95
CA THR A 82 -10.75 -6.14 -19.12
C THR A 82 -9.71 -5.02 -18.99
N LEU A 83 -10.20 -3.80 -18.80
CA LEU A 83 -9.36 -2.63 -18.53
C LEU A 83 -8.50 -2.81 -17.25
N PRO A 84 -9.01 -3.37 -16.13
CA PRO A 84 -8.17 -3.76 -14.99
C PRO A 84 -7.05 -4.74 -15.34
N ALA A 85 -7.29 -5.76 -16.17
CA ALA A 85 -6.24 -6.68 -16.60
C ALA A 85 -5.20 -5.99 -17.49
N THR A 86 -5.61 -5.03 -18.31
CA THR A 86 -4.69 -4.19 -19.09
C THR A 86 -3.80 -3.36 -18.18
N PHE A 87 -4.39 -2.61 -17.24
CA PHE A 87 -3.66 -1.78 -16.30
C PHE A 87 -2.77 -2.58 -15.33
N TRP A 88 -3.14 -3.81 -15.01
CA TRP A 88 -2.31 -4.73 -14.23
C TRP A 88 -0.99 -5.08 -14.91
N ASN A 89 -1.03 -5.24 -16.23
CA ASN A 89 0.14 -5.61 -17.02
C ASN A 89 1.04 -4.40 -17.35
N LEU A 90 0.61 -3.20 -16.98
CA LEU A 90 1.43 -1.99 -17.12
C LEU A 90 2.31 -1.82 -15.89
N ASP A 91 3.54 -1.39 -16.13
CA ASP A 91 4.45 -1.02 -15.06
C ASP A 91 4.04 0.35 -14.48
N TRP A 92 4.07 0.44 -13.16
CA TRP A 92 3.79 1.65 -12.40
C TRP A 92 4.89 1.86 -11.37
N SER A 93 5.21 3.13 -11.08
CA SER A 93 6.30 3.49 -10.17
C SER A 93 5.78 3.78 -8.77
N PHE A 94 4.72 4.59 -8.65
CA PHE A 94 4.20 5.05 -7.37
C PHE A 94 2.68 4.94 -7.29
N PHE A 95 2.17 4.71 -6.08
CA PHE A 95 0.78 4.92 -5.71
C PHE A 95 0.70 6.15 -4.80
N VAL A 96 -0.23 7.05 -5.10
CA VAL A 96 -0.35 8.34 -4.42
C VAL A 96 -1.80 8.61 -4.08
N THR A 97 -2.03 9.15 -2.88
CA THR A 97 -3.32 9.63 -2.42
C THR A 97 -3.23 11.13 -2.15
N VAL A 98 -4.15 11.91 -2.72
CA VAL A 98 -4.28 13.35 -2.50
C VAL A 98 -5.60 13.61 -1.78
N ALA A 99 -5.50 13.93 -0.50
CA ALA A 99 -6.61 14.34 0.32
C ALA A 99 -6.65 15.88 0.41
N TYR A 100 -7.54 16.49 -0.38
CA TYR A 100 -7.66 17.94 -0.47
C TYR A 100 -8.08 18.56 0.86
N ARG A 101 -7.44 19.66 1.25
CA ARG A 101 -7.81 20.42 2.44
C ARG A 101 -9.18 21.08 2.25
N ALA A 102 -9.37 21.72 1.10
CA ALA A 102 -10.65 22.32 0.73
C ALA A 102 -11.67 21.26 0.29
N GLU A 103 -12.95 21.51 0.57
CA GLU A 103 -14.03 20.70 0.02
C GLU A 103 -14.09 20.89 -1.50
N ARG A 104 -13.83 19.83 -2.26
CA ARG A 104 -13.87 19.82 -3.73
C ARG A 104 -14.97 18.90 -4.24
N ASN A 105 -15.55 19.26 -5.37
CA ASN A 105 -16.42 18.37 -6.15
C ASN A 105 -15.58 17.57 -7.17
N LYS A 106 -16.18 16.52 -7.75
CA LYS A 106 -15.54 15.62 -8.71
C LYS A 106 -14.85 16.35 -9.88
N LYS A 107 -15.52 17.35 -10.48
CA LYS A 107 -14.97 18.15 -11.60
C LYS A 107 -13.76 18.99 -11.20
N SER A 108 -13.75 19.52 -9.98
CA SER A 108 -12.61 20.25 -9.42
C SER A 108 -11.42 19.33 -9.19
N CYS A 109 -11.65 18.15 -8.61
CA CYS A 109 -10.63 17.11 -8.42
C CYS A 109 -10.00 16.67 -9.75
N PHE A 110 -10.83 16.37 -10.76
CA PHE A 110 -10.37 16.02 -12.10
C PHE A 110 -9.43 17.10 -12.67
N ARG A 111 -9.84 18.37 -12.63
CA ARG A 111 -9.01 19.50 -13.09
C ARG A 111 -7.67 19.60 -12.37
N MET A 112 -7.63 19.32 -11.06
CA MET A 112 -6.38 19.34 -10.31
C MET A 112 -5.43 18.24 -10.77
N MET A 113 -5.94 17.04 -11.02
CA MET A 113 -5.14 15.91 -11.51
C MET A 113 -4.61 16.16 -12.92
N THR A 114 -5.44 16.65 -13.83
CA THR A 114 -5.01 17.03 -15.19
C THR A 114 -3.96 18.13 -15.15
N ALA A 115 -4.21 19.22 -14.40
CA ALA A 115 -3.25 20.33 -14.30
C ALA A 115 -1.90 19.89 -13.71
N MET A 116 -1.91 18.98 -12.72
CA MET A 116 -0.69 18.41 -12.17
C MET A 116 0.07 17.62 -13.23
N PHE A 117 -0.62 16.75 -13.97
CA PHE A 117 0.03 15.94 -15.01
C PHE A 117 0.57 16.79 -16.15
N ASP A 118 -0.18 17.81 -16.58
CA ASP A 118 0.26 18.78 -17.59
C ASP A 118 1.53 19.50 -17.15
N GLU A 119 1.62 19.91 -15.88
CA GLU A 119 2.80 20.59 -15.33
C GLU A 119 4.03 19.67 -15.31
N ILE A 120 3.87 18.44 -14.80
CA ILE A 120 4.94 17.45 -14.78
C ILE A 120 5.37 17.06 -16.19
N ASN A 121 4.41 16.83 -17.10
CA ASN A 121 4.68 16.47 -18.48
C ASN A 121 5.35 17.61 -19.25
N THR A 122 4.95 18.87 -19.03
CA THR A 122 5.63 20.02 -19.62
C THR A 122 7.09 20.12 -19.14
N LYS A 123 7.35 19.78 -17.88
CA LYS A 123 8.69 19.90 -17.29
C LYS A 123 9.61 18.73 -17.63
N TYR A 124 9.07 17.52 -17.78
CA TYR A 124 9.86 16.28 -17.86
C TYR A 124 9.53 15.39 -19.05
N GLY A 125 8.50 15.69 -19.84
CA GLY A 125 8.01 14.81 -20.91
C GLY A 125 9.03 14.54 -22.01
N ASP A 126 9.96 15.47 -22.26
CA ASP A 126 11.07 15.26 -23.19
C ASP A 126 12.21 14.42 -22.60
N SER A 127 12.24 14.23 -21.28
CA SER A 127 13.32 13.57 -20.53
C SER A 127 12.96 12.19 -19.97
N THR A 128 11.67 11.87 -19.91
CA THR A 128 11.16 10.58 -19.44
C THR A 128 9.74 10.37 -19.93
N ASP A 129 9.42 9.11 -20.23
CA ASP A 129 8.04 8.73 -20.44
C ASP A 129 7.28 8.75 -19.10
N LEU A 130 6.06 9.25 -19.19
CA LEU A 130 5.13 9.48 -18.10
C LEU A 130 3.77 8.93 -18.48
N ARG A 131 3.12 8.32 -17.49
CA ARG A 131 1.76 7.83 -17.61
C ARG A 131 1.10 7.89 -16.25
N MET A 132 -0.14 8.33 -16.21
CA MET A 132 -0.91 8.42 -14.99
C MET A 132 -2.29 7.79 -15.17
N PHE A 133 -2.74 7.09 -14.14
CA PHE A 133 -4.12 6.67 -14.00
C PHE A 133 -4.63 7.12 -12.64
N PHE A 134 -5.76 7.80 -12.60
CA PHE A 134 -6.36 8.27 -11.35
C PHE A 134 -7.85 8.00 -11.29
N THR A 135 -8.36 7.93 -10.06
CA THR A 135 -9.80 7.95 -9.79
C THR A 135 -10.14 8.99 -8.73
N THR A 136 -11.42 9.38 -8.71
CA THR A 136 -11.95 10.38 -7.77
C THR A 136 -13.01 9.75 -6.89
N GLU A 137 -12.79 9.71 -5.58
CA GLU A 137 -13.70 9.06 -4.62
C GLU A 137 -14.26 10.07 -3.60
N PRO A 138 -15.52 9.93 -3.17
CA PRO A 138 -16.05 10.72 -2.06
C PRO A 138 -15.35 10.34 -0.75
N PHE A 139 -15.15 11.31 0.15
CA PHE A 139 -14.66 10.98 1.49
C PHE A 139 -15.73 10.22 2.28
N ALA A 140 -15.33 9.16 3.00
CA ALA A 140 -16.24 8.38 3.85
C ALA A 140 -16.71 9.16 5.10
N ASN A 141 -15.91 10.12 5.57
CA ASN A 141 -16.09 10.80 6.86
C ASN A 141 -16.39 12.30 6.77
N ARG A 142 -16.43 12.86 5.55
CA ARG A 142 -16.73 14.29 5.33
C ARG A 142 -17.28 14.53 3.92
N LYS A 143 -17.81 15.73 3.70
CA LYS A 143 -18.23 16.17 2.37
C LYS A 143 -17.01 16.49 1.50
N GLY A 144 -17.12 16.20 0.21
CA GLY A 144 -16.07 16.42 -0.78
C GLY A 144 -15.44 15.12 -1.27
N TYR A 145 -14.46 15.26 -2.17
CA TYR A 145 -13.80 14.16 -2.86
C TYR A 145 -12.29 14.20 -2.64
N HIS A 146 -11.62 13.08 -2.89
CA HIS A 146 -10.17 12.92 -2.94
C HIS A 146 -9.76 12.15 -4.19
N ASN A 147 -8.46 12.19 -4.49
CA ASN A 147 -7.90 11.41 -5.58
C ASN A 147 -6.94 10.34 -5.07
N HIS A 148 -6.97 9.23 -5.76
CA HIS A 148 -5.94 8.22 -5.73
C HIS A 148 -5.42 8.04 -7.14
N PHE A 149 -4.12 7.91 -7.30
CA PHE A 149 -3.52 7.72 -8.61
C PHE A 149 -2.29 6.84 -8.57
N VAL A 150 -2.01 6.22 -9.70
CA VAL A 150 -0.74 5.57 -10.01
C VAL A 150 -0.04 6.36 -11.10
N ILE A 151 1.28 6.47 -10.98
CA ILE A 151 2.12 7.13 -11.97
C ILE A 151 3.29 6.24 -12.34
N TYR A 152 3.57 6.17 -13.63
CA TYR A 152 4.75 5.56 -14.22
C TYR A 152 5.75 6.65 -14.59
N ILE A 153 7.01 6.41 -14.25
CA ILE A 153 8.15 7.25 -14.58
C ILE A 153 9.27 6.32 -15.04
N GLU A 154 9.52 6.30 -16.34
CA GLU A 154 10.54 5.46 -17.00
C GLU A 154 11.94 5.70 -16.40
N ASN A 155 12.33 6.99 -16.30
CA ASN A 155 13.64 7.35 -15.80
C ASN A 155 13.70 7.34 -14.27
N ARG A 156 14.28 6.26 -13.72
CA ARG A 156 14.46 6.08 -12.27
C ARG A 156 15.23 7.20 -11.57
N GLN A 157 16.12 7.91 -12.27
CA GLN A 157 16.89 9.01 -11.68
C GLN A 157 16.02 10.26 -11.44
N LEU A 158 14.94 10.42 -12.21
CA LEU A 158 14.02 11.56 -12.10
C LEU A 158 12.87 11.29 -11.13
N GLN A 159 12.64 10.04 -10.72
CA GLN A 159 11.53 9.65 -9.86
C GLN A 159 11.43 10.48 -8.57
N THR A 160 12.54 10.64 -7.84
CA THR A 160 12.53 11.43 -6.60
C THR A 160 12.18 12.89 -6.86
N GLN A 161 12.73 13.49 -7.91
CA GLN A 161 12.50 14.90 -8.23
C GLN A 161 11.06 15.14 -8.69
N ILE A 162 10.51 14.25 -9.52
CA ILE A 162 9.12 14.33 -9.99
C ILE A 162 8.16 14.19 -8.81
N MET A 163 8.41 13.23 -7.90
CA MET A 163 7.57 13.05 -6.71
C MET A 163 7.60 14.28 -5.79
N GLN A 164 8.76 14.92 -5.62
CA GLN A 164 8.87 16.18 -4.87
C GLN A 164 8.09 17.33 -5.52
N ASP A 165 8.09 17.41 -6.85
CA ASP A 165 7.32 18.43 -7.57
C ASP A 165 5.81 18.18 -7.45
N ILE A 166 5.38 16.92 -7.47
CA ILE A 166 3.98 16.54 -7.22
C ILE A 166 3.56 16.93 -5.80
N GLU A 167 4.38 16.61 -4.79
CA GLU A 167 4.12 17.01 -3.40
C GLU A 167 4.05 18.53 -3.25
N LYS A 168 4.91 19.26 -3.97
CA LYS A 168 4.91 20.72 -4.01
C LYS A 168 3.67 21.29 -4.70
N PHE A 169 3.21 20.70 -5.80
CA PHE A 169 1.97 21.11 -6.48
C PHE A 169 0.77 21.06 -5.53
N PHE A 170 0.78 20.09 -4.61
CA PHE A 170 -0.25 19.89 -3.59
C PHE A 170 0.19 20.35 -2.19
N GLU A 171 1.09 21.34 -2.07
CA GLU A 171 1.72 21.72 -0.78
C GLU A 171 0.73 22.11 0.33
N TYR A 172 -0.50 22.51 -0.02
CA TYR A 172 -1.56 22.87 0.93
C TYR A 172 -2.51 21.72 1.28
N ASP A 173 -2.36 20.60 0.60
CA ASP A 173 -3.16 19.40 0.73
C ASP A 173 -2.36 18.29 1.42
N ARG A 174 -3.04 17.21 1.82
CA ARG A 174 -2.35 16.03 2.37
C ARG A 174 -2.05 15.07 1.24
N VAL A 175 -0.77 14.85 0.97
CA VAL A 175 -0.28 13.85 0.03
C VAL A 175 0.32 12.68 0.80
N ASP A 176 -0.07 11.47 0.42
CA ASP A 176 0.54 10.22 0.91
C ASP A 176 1.00 9.40 -0.29
N SER A 177 2.28 9.03 -0.32
CA SER A 177 2.89 8.35 -1.47
C SER A 177 3.65 7.11 -1.02
N SER A 178 3.63 6.09 -1.89
CA SER A 178 4.37 4.85 -1.67
C SER A 178 4.82 4.26 -2.99
N ILE A 179 5.86 3.43 -2.95
CA ILE A 179 6.26 2.63 -4.12
C ILE A 179 5.09 1.73 -4.50
N TYR A 180 4.75 1.71 -5.79
CA TYR A 180 3.66 0.87 -6.27
C TYR A 180 4.00 -0.60 -6.09
N ASP A 181 3.11 -1.32 -5.41
CA ASP A 181 3.16 -2.77 -5.28
C ASP A 181 1.91 -3.36 -5.93
N LYS A 182 2.09 -3.98 -7.10
CA LYS A 182 0.98 -4.61 -7.83
C LYS A 182 0.24 -5.63 -6.97
N TYR A 183 0.92 -6.34 -6.08
CA TYR A 183 0.27 -7.36 -5.24
C TYR A 183 -0.57 -6.78 -4.10
N LYS A 184 -0.40 -5.50 -3.77
CA LYS A 184 -1.19 -4.81 -2.73
C LYS A 184 -2.48 -4.21 -3.23
N ALA A 185 -2.94 -4.63 -4.42
CA ALA A 185 -4.22 -4.23 -4.97
C ALA A 185 -4.37 -2.70 -5.13
N GLY A 186 -3.28 -1.92 -5.24
CA GLY A 186 -3.36 -0.46 -5.37
C GLY A 186 -4.27 -0.04 -6.53
N LEU A 187 -4.05 -0.60 -7.71
CA LEU A 187 -4.90 -0.41 -8.89
C LEU A 187 -6.35 -0.93 -8.71
N PHE A 188 -6.54 -1.96 -7.90
CA PHE A 188 -7.87 -2.54 -7.66
C PHE A 188 -8.63 -1.82 -6.55
N TYR A 189 -7.91 -1.15 -5.65
CA TYR A 189 -8.45 -0.26 -4.65
C TYR A 189 -9.06 0.95 -5.35
N ILE A 190 -8.35 1.53 -6.33
CA ILE A 190 -8.89 2.62 -7.15
C ILE A 190 -10.00 2.19 -8.12
N THR A 191 -10.10 0.91 -8.48
CA THR A 191 -11.18 0.38 -9.33
C THR A 191 -12.25 -0.40 -8.54
N LYS A 192 -12.26 -0.33 -7.20
CA LYS A 192 -12.98 -1.29 -6.32
C LYS A 192 -14.50 -1.35 -6.51
N ASP A 193 -15.09 -0.24 -6.94
CA ASP A 193 -16.53 -0.09 -7.18
C ASP A 193 -16.87 -0.13 -8.68
N GLY A 194 -15.92 -0.59 -9.51
CA GLY A 194 -16.00 -0.52 -10.96
C GLY A 194 -15.51 0.81 -11.52
N LEU A 195 -15.13 0.80 -12.80
CA LEU A 195 -14.81 2.01 -13.55
C LEU A 195 -16.07 2.49 -14.26
N GLU A 196 -17.00 3.08 -13.50
CA GLU A 196 -18.23 3.62 -14.07
C GLU A 196 -18.01 5.06 -14.58
N ASN A 197 -18.45 5.34 -15.80
CA ASN A 197 -18.52 6.70 -16.37
C ASN A 197 -17.19 7.50 -16.32
N GLU A 198 -17.23 8.75 -15.84
CA GLU A 198 -16.10 9.71 -15.76
C GLU A 198 -15.32 9.62 -14.43
N ASP A 199 -15.41 8.52 -13.69
CA ASP A 199 -14.72 8.37 -12.38
C ASP A 199 -13.21 8.13 -12.49
N TRP A 200 -12.72 7.93 -13.71
CA TRP A 200 -11.33 7.62 -14.01
C TRP A 200 -10.82 8.35 -15.25
N TYR A 201 -9.51 8.53 -15.30
CA TYR A 201 -8.84 9.07 -16.48
C TYR A 201 -7.44 8.47 -16.61
N PHE A 202 -7.03 8.27 -17.86
CA PHE A 202 -5.73 7.75 -18.23
C PHE A 202 -5.04 8.75 -19.15
N ASP A 203 -3.85 9.18 -18.79
CA ASP A 203 -3.04 10.12 -19.55
C ASP A 203 -1.63 9.55 -19.76
N CYS A 204 -1.07 9.75 -20.95
CA CYS A 204 0.27 9.28 -21.29
C CYS A 204 0.93 10.12 -22.38
N ASN A 205 2.23 10.35 -22.24
CA ASN A 205 3.05 11.01 -23.26
C ASN A 205 3.88 10.03 -24.12
N LEU A 206 3.63 8.73 -23.96
CA LEU A 206 4.35 7.67 -24.66
C LEU A 206 4.14 7.81 -26.17
N ASN A 207 5.24 7.98 -26.92
CA ASN A 207 5.21 7.84 -28.35
C ASN A 207 4.97 6.37 -28.71
N THR A 208 3.73 6.01 -29.04
CA THR A 208 3.48 4.73 -29.71
C THR A 208 4.07 4.80 -31.11
N ALA A 209 5.31 4.34 -31.25
CA ALA A 209 5.76 3.84 -32.54
C ALA A 209 4.87 2.64 -32.89
N VAL A 210 4.04 2.84 -33.91
CA VAL A 210 3.23 1.80 -34.58
C VAL A 210 4.14 0.71 -35.11
#